data_AF-A0A7C5EZZ9-F1
#
_entry.id   AF-A0A7C5EZZ9-F1
#
_cell.length_a   1.000
_cell.length_b   1.000
_cell.length_c   1.000
_cell.angle_alpha   90.00
_cell.angle_beta   90.00
_cell.angle_gamma   90.00
#
_symmetry.space_group_name_H-M   'P 1'
#
loop_
_entity.id
_entity.type
_entity.pdbx_description
1 polymer ?
#
loop_
_entity_poly.entity_id
_entity_poly.type
_entity_poly.pdbx_seq_one_letter_code
_entity_poly.pdbx_strand_id
1 'polypeptide(L)'
;MRFEKSVLFITAFLGLVTCAQAGLISFSGQFDPSLATVVTNGGNGYFDSSGAPGAVTIWGSDSGSDSYIRTFVYWTITSSVSDLSFNWDYLTYDEDGPYYDPAGYCIDDSCIQITDNGGNNSQSGTVGGLNLQAGHTFGFYVDTSDDIMGAARITITGEAVPEPTTLGLMAASLAALLVFRRKISGFGR
;
A
#
# COMPACT_ATOMS: atom_id res chain seq x y z
N MET A 1 57.06 -22.24 1.80
CA MET A 1 55.95 -22.13 0.83
C MET A 1 54.65 -22.14 1.63
N ARG A 2 53.88 -21.06 1.49
CA ARG A 2 52.81 -20.61 2.40
C ARG A 2 51.47 -20.94 1.74
N PHE A 3 50.55 -21.61 2.43
CA PHE A 3 49.16 -21.75 1.99
C PHE A 3 48.25 -21.55 3.20
N GLU A 4 47.82 -20.30 3.38
CA GLU A 4 46.75 -19.93 4.31
C GLU A 4 45.43 -20.40 3.69
N LYS A 5 44.70 -21.27 4.40
CA LYS A 5 43.41 -21.79 3.95
C LYS A 5 42.32 -20.76 4.23
N SER A 6 41.75 -20.25 3.14
CA SER A 6 40.70 -19.26 3.07
C SER A 6 39.47 -19.59 3.91
N VAL A 7 39.00 -18.56 4.63
CA VAL A 7 37.75 -18.52 5.39
C VAL A 7 36.57 -18.54 4.42
N LEU A 8 35.62 -19.46 4.60
CA LEU A 8 34.35 -19.48 3.88
C LEU A 8 33.24 -19.01 4.83
N PHE A 9 32.85 -17.73 4.72
CA PHE A 9 31.64 -17.21 5.34
C PHE A 9 30.44 -17.64 4.50
N ILE A 10 29.67 -18.62 4.98
CA ILE A 10 28.36 -18.96 4.41
C ILE A 10 27.35 -18.05 5.11
N THR A 11 27.01 -16.92 4.50
CA THR A 11 25.82 -16.15 4.84
C THR A 11 24.61 -16.88 4.29
N ALA A 12 23.95 -17.67 5.14
CA ALA A 12 22.63 -18.19 4.86
C ALA A 12 21.63 -17.03 4.95
N PHE A 13 21.23 -16.48 3.81
CA PHE A 13 20.10 -15.55 3.73
C PHE A 13 18.82 -16.37 3.89
N LEU A 14 18.26 -16.39 5.11
CA LEU A 14 16.98 -17.03 5.38
C LEU A 14 15.89 -16.17 4.73
N GLY A 15 15.49 -16.52 3.50
CA GLY A 15 14.32 -15.94 2.86
C GLY A 15 13.09 -16.26 3.70
N LEU A 16 12.58 -15.25 4.42
CA LEU A 16 11.27 -15.32 5.05
C LEU A 16 10.23 -15.37 3.91
N VAL A 17 9.78 -16.58 3.56
CA VAL A 17 8.58 -16.75 2.76
C VAL A 17 7.40 -16.53 3.70
N THR A 18 6.89 -15.30 3.74
CA THR A 18 5.63 -14.98 4.41
C THR A 18 4.49 -15.45 3.51
N CYS A 19 3.86 -16.57 3.87
CA CYS A 19 2.64 -17.00 3.18
C CYS A 19 1.45 -16.14 3.63
N ALA A 20 0.75 -15.63 2.62
CA ALA A 20 -0.63 -15.18 2.56
C ALA A 20 -1.14 -14.29 3.70
N GLN A 21 -1.16 -12.97 3.43
CA GLN A 21 -1.99 -12.03 4.16
C GLN A 21 -3.46 -12.44 4.04
N ALA A 22 -4.03 -12.92 5.15
CA ALA A 22 -5.46 -13.05 5.34
C ALA A 22 -5.93 -11.82 6.13
N GLY A 23 -6.94 -11.10 5.62
CA GLY A 23 -7.46 -9.88 6.26
C GLY A 23 -7.24 -8.61 5.43
N LEU A 24 -7.33 -7.43 6.07
CA LEU A 24 -7.20 -6.17 5.33
C LEU A 24 -5.79 -6.05 4.75
N ILE A 25 -5.66 -5.41 3.58
CA ILE A 25 -4.38 -5.11 2.93
C ILE A 25 -3.50 -4.27 3.86
N SER A 26 -2.19 -4.35 3.73
CA SER A 26 -1.28 -3.42 4.40
C SER A 26 -0.32 -2.89 3.35
N PHE A 27 -0.15 -1.57 3.27
CA PHE A 27 0.73 -0.93 2.30
C PHE A 27 2.18 -0.98 2.78
N SER A 28 2.67 -2.20 2.90
CA SER A 28 4.02 -2.57 3.31
C SER A 28 4.40 -3.91 2.65
N GLY A 29 5.65 -4.33 2.78
CA GLY A 29 6.10 -5.61 2.21
C GLY A 29 5.92 -5.62 0.68
N GLN A 30 5.13 -6.57 0.14
CA GLN A 30 4.90 -6.64 -1.31
C GLN A 30 3.98 -5.54 -1.85
N PHE A 31 3.19 -4.90 -0.98
CA PHE A 31 2.35 -3.75 -1.31
C PHE A 31 2.98 -2.43 -0.84
N ASP A 32 4.29 -2.42 -0.59
CA ASP A 32 5.00 -1.19 -0.24
C ASP A 32 4.84 -0.15 -1.36
N PRO A 33 4.42 1.09 -1.05
CA PRO A 33 4.25 2.14 -2.04
C PRO A 33 5.49 2.43 -2.89
N SER A 34 6.70 2.19 -2.38
CA SER A 34 7.94 2.36 -3.13
C SER A 34 8.15 1.32 -4.24
N LEU A 35 7.42 0.20 -4.17
CA LEU A 35 7.39 -0.85 -5.20
C LEU A 35 6.23 -0.67 -6.19
N ALA A 36 5.35 0.30 -5.96
CA ALA A 36 4.20 0.56 -6.82
C ALA A 36 4.65 1.14 -8.16
N THR A 37 3.99 0.72 -9.24
CA THR A 37 4.08 1.38 -10.54
C THR A 37 2.86 2.27 -10.71
N VAL A 38 3.10 3.55 -11.02
CA VAL A 38 2.06 4.57 -11.25
C VAL A 38 2.02 4.90 -12.73
N VAL A 39 0.84 4.77 -13.35
CA VAL A 39 0.60 5.07 -14.75
C VAL A 39 -0.53 6.08 -14.85
N THR A 40 -0.26 7.26 -15.40
CA THR A 40 -1.25 8.35 -15.53
C THR A 40 -1.80 8.50 -16.95
N ASN A 41 -1.30 7.73 -17.92
CA ASN A 41 -1.77 7.71 -19.31
C ASN A 41 -1.90 9.09 -19.98
N GLY A 42 -1.04 10.05 -19.60
CA GLY A 42 -1.04 11.41 -20.15
C GLY A 42 -1.79 12.45 -19.31
N GLY A 43 -2.50 12.02 -18.26
CA GLY A 43 -3.18 12.90 -17.31
C GLY A 43 -2.30 13.38 -16.16
N ASN A 44 -2.93 14.15 -15.25
CA ASN A 44 -2.32 14.76 -14.07
C ASN A 44 -2.69 14.08 -12.74
N GLY A 45 -3.38 12.94 -12.79
CA GLY A 45 -3.66 12.12 -11.62
C GLY A 45 -2.38 11.66 -10.91
N TYR A 46 -2.49 11.35 -9.63
CA TYR A 46 -1.32 11.03 -8.80
C TYR A 46 -1.62 10.03 -7.69
N PHE A 47 -0.55 9.44 -7.16
CA PHE A 47 -0.59 8.48 -6.07
C PHE A 47 -0.03 9.13 -4.80
N ASP A 48 -0.87 9.20 -3.76
CA ASP A 48 -0.49 9.67 -2.43
C ASP A 48 -0.39 8.48 -1.46
N SER A 49 0.85 8.17 -1.09
CA SER A 49 1.16 7.08 -0.15
C SER A 49 1.51 7.57 1.25
N SER A 50 1.24 8.83 1.58
CA SER A 50 1.58 9.42 2.89
C SER A 50 0.84 8.74 4.05
N GLY A 51 -0.28 8.07 3.78
CA GLY A 51 -1.05 7.28 4.75
C GLY A 51 -0.52 5.86 5.00
N ALA A 52 0.51 5.41 4.28
CA ALA A 52 1.02 4.06 4.43
C ALA A 52 1.66 3.85 5.82
N PRO A 53 1.55 2.65 6.42
CA PRO A 53 1.03 1.41 5.83
C PRO A 53 -0.50 1.24 5.92
N GLY A 54 -1.20 2.16 6.57
CA GLY A 54 -2.63 2.03 6.87
C GLY A 54 -3.57 2.43 5.74
N ALA A 55 -3.15 3.34 4.86
CA ALA A 55 -3.96 3.78 3.72
C ALA A 55 -3.11 4.31 2.57
N VAL A 56 -3.67 4.31 1.36
CA VAL A 56 -3.14 5.05 0.21
C VAL A 56 -4.29 5.68 -0.56
N THR A 57 -4.01 6.78 -1.25
CA THR A 57 -5.01 7.51 -2.03
C THR A 57 -4.56 7.63 -3.48
N ILE A 58 -5.48 7.40 -4.40
CA ILE A 58 -5.28 7.60 -5.83
C ILE A 58 -6.22 8.71 -6.27
N TRP A 59 -5.67 9.64 -7.03
CA TRP A 59 -6.39 10.73 -7.65
C TRP A 59 -6.51 10.49 -9.15
N GLY A 60 -7.73 10.60 -9.67
CA GLY A 60 -8.04 10.67 -11.08
C GLY A 60 -7.44 11.90 -11.74
N SER A 61 -7.54 11.95 -13.05
CA SER A 61 -7.05 13.09 -13.83
C SER A 61 -8.13 14.18 -13.88
N ASP A 62 -7.70 15.43 -14.04
CA ASP A 62 -8.53 16.60 -14.35
C ASP A 62 -7.62 17.59 -15.09
N SER A 63 -7.11 17.17 -16.24
CA SER A 63 -6.11 17.91 -17.02
C SER A 63 -6.71 18.81 -18.07
N GLY A 64 -8.03 18.73 -18.29
CA GLY A 64 -8.78 19.54 -19.23
C GLY A 64 -8.76 18.98 -20.67
N SER A 65 -8.51 17.69 -20.85
CA SER A 65 -8.24 17.10 -22.17
C SER A 65 -9.46 16.63 -22.95
N ASP A 66 -10.66 16.62 -22.36
CA ASP A 66 -11.91 16.11 -22.98
C ASP A 66 -11.73 14.67 -23.50
N SER A 67 -11.02 13.84 -22.75
CA SER A 67 -10.57 12.51 -23.16
C SER A 67 -10.60 11.54 -22.00
N TYR A 68 -10.84 10.26 -22.33
CA TYR A 68 -10.72 9.20 -21.35
C TYR A 68 -9.27 9.04 -20.89
N ILE A 69 -9.05 9.14 -19.58
CA ILE A 69 -7.76 8.93 -18.92
C ILE A 69 -7.95 8.00 -17.72
N ARG A 70 -7.06 7.02 -17.59
CA ARG A 70 -6.99 6.15 -16.41
C ARG A 70 -5.72 6.43 -15.62
N THR A 71 -5.88 6.78 -14.35
CA THR A 71 -4.80 6.71 -13.37
C THR A 71 -4.79 5.32 -12.73
N PHE A 72 -3.71 4.57 -12.92
CA PHE A 72 -3.57 3.21 -12.42
C PHE A 72 -2.33 3.06 -11.54
N VAL A 73 -2.50 2.45 -10.38
CA VAL A 73 -1.42 2.13 -9.45
C VAL A 73 -1.44 0.65 -9.15
N TYR A 74 -0.34 -0.05 -9.41
CA TYR A 74 -0.29 -1.51 -9.25
C TYR A 74 1.04 -2.02 -8.72
N TRP A 75 0.98 -3.23 -8.17
CA TRP A 75 2.10 -4.02 -7.67
C TRP A 75 2.17 -5.34 -8.43
N THR A 76 3.39 -5.86 -8.57
CA THR A 76 3.60 -7.25 -9.00
C THR A 76 3.58 -8.13 -7.75
N ILE A 77 2.71 -9.14 -7.74
CA ILE A 77 2.53 -10.04 -6.61
C ILE A 77 3.71 -11.01 -6.54
N THR A 78 4.48 -10.95 -5.46
CA THR A 78 5.69 -11.75 -5.28
C THR A 78 5.43 -13.04 -4.52
N SER A 79 4.41 -13.05 -3.66
CA SER A 79 3.91 -14.23 -2.97
C SER A 79 2.39 -14.27 -3.00
N SER A 80 1.82 -15.45 -3.21
CA SER A 80 0.37 -15.60 -3.28
C SER A 80 -0.29 -15.15 -1.97
N VAL A 81 -1.42 -14.47 -2.12
CA VAL A 81 -2.24 -13.93 -1.04
C VAL A 81 -3.63 -14.53 -1.14
N SER A 82 -4.21 -14.93 -0.02
CA SER A 82 -5.55 -15.49 0.05
C SER A 82 -6.38 -14.73 1.05
N ASP A 83 -7.66 -14.49 0.72
CA ASP A 83 -8.58 -13.75 1.58
C ASP A 83 -8.12 -12.32 1.89
N LEU A 84 -7.55 -11.65 0.88
CA LEU A 84 -7.24 -10.23 0.95
C LEU A 84 -8.54 -9.43 0.93
N SER A 85 -8.62 -8.44 1.83
CA SER A 85 -9.71 -7.47 1.88
C SER A 85 -9.16 -6.05 1.95
N PHE A 86 -10.00 -5.06 1.67
CA PHE A 86 -9.68 -3.65 1.88
C PHE A 86 -10.97 -2.85 2.01
N ASN A 87 -10.90 -1.75 2.75
CA ASN A 87 -11.94 -0.74 2.75
C ASN A 87 -11.62 0.33 1.72
N TRP A 88 -12.63 1.00 1.20
CA TRP A 88 -12.46 2.09 0.27
C TRP A 88 -13.41 3.23 0.58
N ASP A 89 -12.92 4.45 0.37
CA ASP A 89 -13.68 5.70 0.40
C ASP A 89 -13.43 6.45 -0.91
N TYR A 90 -14.50 6.91 -1.53
CA TYR A 90 -14.49 7.56 -2.82
C TYR A 90 -15.16 8.93 -2.73
N LEU A 91 -14.61 9.88 -3.47
CA LEU A 91 -15.21 11.20 -3.67
C LEU A 91 -14.90 11.68 -5.08
N THR A 92 -15.93 12.02 -5.86
CA THR A 92 -15.78 12.87 -7.05
C THR A 92 -16.15 14.31 -6.73
N TYR A 93 -15.43 15.23 -7.38
CA TYR A 93 -15.72 16.65 -7.39
C TYR A 93 -16.49 17.09 -8.63
N ASP A 94 -16.75 16.18 -9.57
CA ASP A 94 -17.59 16.44 -10.73
C ASP A 94 -19.05 16.68 -10.31
N GLU A 95 -19.63 17.75 -10.85
CA GLU A 95 -21.03 18.13 -10.60
C GLU A 95 -22.01 17.16 -11.27
N ASP A 96 -21.60 16.54 -12.39
CA ASP A 96 -22.43 15.58 -13.12
C ASP A 96 -22.37 14.15 -12.55
N GLY A 97 -21.54 13.96 -11.50
CA GLY A 97 -21.56 12.81 -10.61
C GLY A 97 -20.58 11.69 -10.98
N PRO A 98 -20.66 10.54 -10.26
CA PRO A 98 -19.64 9.50 -10.32
C PRO A 98 -19.59 8.70 -11.64
N TYR A 99 -20.48 9.00 -12.59
CA TYR A 99 -20.49 8.36 -13.90
C TYR A 99 -19.21 8.63 -14.70
N TYR A 100 -18.64 9.83 -14.57
CA TYR A 100 -17.45 10.23 -15.32
C TYR A 100 -16.16 9.78 -14.65
N ASP A 101 -16.19 9.53 -13.34
CA ASP A 101 -15.01 9.11 -12.57
C ASP A 101 -15.10 7.72 -11.91
N PRO A 102 -15.32 6.62 -12.64
CA PRO A 102 -15.44 5.32 -12.01
C PRO A 102 -14.11 4.85 -11.39
N ALA A 103 -14.17 4.29 -10.18
CA ALA A 103 -12.99 3.77 -9.49
C ALA A 103 -13.15 2.28 -9.15
N GLY A 104 -12.02 1.59 -9.04
CA GLY A 104 -12.01 0.15 -8.84
C GLY A 104 -10.63 -0.46 -8.66
N TYR A 105 -10.55 -1.77 -8.88
CA TYR A 105 -9.31 -2.53 -8.82
C TYR A 105 -9.17 -3.47 -10.02
N CYS A 106 -7.95 -3.88 -10.32
CA CYS A 106 -7.66 -4.84 -11.39
C CYS A 106 -6.78 -5.97 -10.86
N ILE A 107 -7.03 -7.19 -11.35
CA ILE A 107 -6.12 -8.32 -11.26
C ILE A 107 -5.72 -8.65 -12.70
N ASP A 108 -4.45 -8.46 -13.02
CA ASP A 108 -3.95 -8.46 -14.39
C ASP A 108 -4.78 -7.49 -15.27
N ASP A 109 -5.31 -7.98 -16.39
CA ASP A 109 -6.14 -7.21 -17.33
C ASP A 109 -7.62 -7.14 -16.91
N SER A 110 -8.03 -7.84 -15.85
CA SER A 110 -9.42 -7.90 -15.39
C SER A 110 -9.70 -6.83 -14.35
N CYS A 111 -10.33 -5.73 -14.78
CA CYS A 111 -10.72 -4.63 -13.89
C CYS A 111 -12.18 -4.75 -13.44
N ILE A 112 -12.41 -4.47 -12.15
CA ILE A 112 -13.72 -4.47 -11.50
C ILE A 112 -13.95 -3.07 -10.91
N GLN A 113 -14.99 -2.42 -11.41
CA GLN A 113 -15.49 -1.17 -10.84
C GLN A 113 -16.20 -1.45 -9.52
N ILE A 114 -15.96 -0.61 -8.51
CA ILE A 114 -16.60 -0.73 -7.19
C ILE A 114 -17.47 0.48 -6.82
N THR A 115 -17.29 1.61 -7.51
CA THR A 115 -18.20 2.75 -7.43
C THR A 115 -19.50 2.48 -8.20
N ASP A 116 -20.60 3.11 -7.80
CA ASP A 116 -21.87 3.15 -8.52
C ASP A 116 -21.97 4.44 -9.33
N ASN A 117 -22.08 4.32 -10.65
CA ASN A 117 -22.19 5.45 -11.57
C ASN A 117 -23.48 6.28 -11.36
N GLY A 118 -24.54 5.68 -10.84
CA GLY A 118 -25.78 6.37 -10.47
C GLY A 118 -25.86 6.74 -8.99
N GLY A 119 -24.78 6.51 -8.25
CA GLY A 119 -24.72 6.73 -6.81
C GLY A 119 -24.43 8.17 -6.42
N ASN A 120 -24.23 8.39 -5.11
CA ASN A 120 -23.81 9.69 -4.59
C ASN A 120 -22.37 10.00 -4.98
N ASN A 121 -21.98 11.29 -4.99
CA ASN A 121 -20.59 11.71 -5.25
C ASN A 121 -19.61 11.19 -4.19
N SER A 122 -20.08 10.89 -2.98
CA SER A 122 -19.31 10.20 -1.95
C SER A 122 -19.84 8.79 -1.74
N GLN A 123 -18.95 7.81 -1.80
CA GLN A 123 -19.26 6.39 -1.69
C GLN A 123 -18.20 5.70 -0.87
N SER A 124 -18.57 4.61 -0.20
CA SER A 124 -17.61 3.80 0.55
C SER A 124 -18.07 2.36 0.61
N GLY A 125 -17.13 1.46 0.89
CA GLY A 125 -17.44 0.04 1.03
C GLY A 125 -16.24 -0.79 1.42
N THR A 126 -16.44 -2.11 1.36
CA THR A 126 -15.42 -3.11 1.65
C THR A 126 -15.42 -4.14 0.54
N VAL A 127 -14.22 -4.47 0.05
CA VAL A 127 -13.99 -5.62 -0.83
C VAL A 127 -13.26 -6.66 -0.01
N GLY A 128 -13.66 -7.94 -0.12
CA GLY A 128 -13.03 -9.03 0.62
C GLY A 128 -13.02 -10.34 -0.16
N GLY A 129 -12.25 -11.31 0.33
CA GLY A 129 -12.14 -12.62 -0.29
C GLY A 129 -11.29 -12.67 -1.56
N LEU A 130 -10.43 -11.67 -1.79
CA LEU A 130 -9.57 -11.66 -2.97
C LEU A 130 -8.42 -12.65 -2.83
N ASN A 131 -8.18 -13.41 -3.89
CA ASN A 131 -7.07 -14.34 -3.97
C ASN A 131 -6.14 -13.90 -5.09
N LEU A 132 -4.88 -13.60 -4.73
CA LEU A 132 -3.85 -13.13 -5.64
C LEU A 132 -2.79 -14.22 -5.80
N GLN A 133 -2.38 -14.48 -7.03
CA GLN A 133 -1.35 -15.47 -7.33
C GLN A 133 -0.01 -14.78 -7.56
N ALA A 134 1.08 -15.41 -7.13
CA ALA A 134 2.43 -14.93 -7.44
C ALA A 134 2.64 -14.81 -8.95
N GLY A 135 3.21 -13.69 -9.39
CA GLY A 135 3.44 -13.34 -10.79
C GLY A 135 2.35 -12.49 -11.43
N HIS A 136 1.17 -12.36 -10.80
CA HIS A 136 0.09 -11.51 -11.28
C HIS A 136 0.33 -10.05 -10.92
N THR A 137 -0.36 -9.13 -11.58
CA THR A 137 -0.45 -7.74 -11.13
C THR A 137 -1.75 -7.50 -10.38
N PHE A 138 -1.69 -6.68 -9.34
CA PHE A 138 -2.86 -6.22 -8.61
C PHE A 138 -2.73 -4.72 -8.37
N GLY A 139 -3.80 -4.00 -8.60
CA GLY A 139 -3.78 -2.54 -8.47
C GLY A 139 -5.16 -1.92 -8.39
N PHE A 140 -5.17 -0.63 -8.17
CA PHE A 140 -6.35 0.20 -8.06
C PHE A 140 -6.32 1.28 -9.13
N TYR A 141 -7.49 1.68 -9.62
CA TYR A 141 -7.62 2.68 -10.65
C TYR A 141 -8.69 3.72 -10.31
N VAL A 142 -8.51 4.91 -10.88
CA VAL A 142 -9.54 5.92 -11.08
C VAL A 142 -9.55 6.24 -12.56
N ASP A 143 -10.67 5.96 -13.20
CA ASP A 143 -10.95 6.39 -14.56
C ASP A 143 -11.52 7.79 -14.52
N THR A 144 -11.27 8.54 -15.57
CA THR A 144 -11.87 9.83 -15.83
C THR A 144 -12.29 9.82 -17.29
N SER A 145 -13.57 9.95 -17.57
CA SER A 145 -14.15 9.71 -18.90
C SER A 145 -14.01 10.90 -19.85
N ASP A 146 -13.99 12.10 -19.28
CA ASP A 146 -13.95 13.39 -19.96
C ASP A 146 -12.76 14.25 -19.52
N ASP A 147 -12.21 14.05 -18.31
CA ASP A 147 -11.01 14.73 -17.83
C ASP A 147 -11.20 16.24 -17.72
N ILE A 148 -12.41 16.64 -17.32
CA ILE A 148 -12.85 18.01 -17.08
C ILE A 148 -13.72 18.07 -15.83
N MET A 149 -13.93 19.28 -15.30
CA MET A 149 -14.92 19.60 -14.25
C MET A 149 -14.70 18.99 -12.87
N GLY A 150 -13.60 18.26 -12.67
CA GLY A 150 -13.10 17.89 -11.34
C GLY A 150 -12.63 16.44 -11.28
N ALA A 151 -11.49 16.21 -10.61
CA ALA A 151 -10.98 14.86 -10.41
C ALA A 151 -11.82 14.10 -9.38
N ALA A 152 -11.84 12.76 -9.46
CA ALA A 152 -12.17 11.94 -8.30
C ALA A 152 -10.96 11.43 -7.54
N ARG A 153 -11.20 10.97 -6.32
CA ARG A 153 -10.24 10.19 -5.54
C ARG A 153 -10.85 8.91 -5.02
N ILE A 154 -9.99 7.92 -4.84
CA ILE A 154 -10.27 6.73 -4.05
C ILE A 154 -9.16 6.54 -3.00
N THR A 155 -9.57 6.42 -1.74
CA THR A 155 -8.71 6.10 -0.60
C THR A 155 -8.92 4.65 -0.23
N ILE A 156 -7.88 3.83 -0.34
CA ILE A 156 -7.90 2.45 0.08
C ILE A 156 -7.33 2.37 1.49
N THR A 157 -8.11 1.82 2.41
CA THR A 157 -7.72 1.65 3.82
C THR A 157 -7.53 0.17 4.14
N GLY A 158 -6.40 -0.12 4.75
CA GLY A 158 -5.92 -1.43 5.13
C GLY A 158 -5.83 -1.64 6.64
N GLU A 159 -5.04 -2.64 7.05
CA GLU A 159 -4.58 -2.80 8.42
C GLU A 159 -3.55 -1.70 8.75
N ALA A 160 -3.82 -0.94 9.81
CA ALA A 160 -2.80 -0.13 10.45
C ALA A 160 -1.80 -1.07 11.14
N VAL A 161 -0.56 -1.14 10.65
CA VAL A 161 0.48 -1.93 11.30
C VAL A 161 0.81 -1.28 12.65
N PRO A 162 0.63 -1.96 13.79
CA PRO A 162 1.03 -1.43 15.08
C PRO A 162 2.54 -1.19 15.08
N GLU A 163 2.99 -0.04 15.63
CA GLU A 163 4.42 0.23 15.71
C GLU A 163 5.15 -0.94 16.39
N PRO A 164 6.28 -1.38 15.82
CA PRO A 164 6.87 -2.63 16.25
C PRO A 164 7.34 -2.48 17.71
N THR A 165 7.01 -3.49 18.52
CA THR A 165 7.35 -3.56 19.96
C THR A 165 8.86 -3.45 20.23
N THR A 166 9.70 -3.48 19.20
CA THR A 166 11.13 -3.14 19.22
C THR A 166 11.39 -1.75 19.81
N LEU A 167 10.51 -0.76 19.63
CA LEU A 167 10.65 0.53 20.32
C LEU A 167 10.47 0.38 21.83
N GLY A 168 9.49 -0.41 22.26
CA GLY A 168 9.28 -0.76 23.66
C GLY A 168 10.47 -1.53 24.25
N LEU A 169 11.03 -2.48 23.50
CA LEU A 169 12.23 -3.23 23.89
C LEU A 169 13.49 -2.35 23.92
N MET A 170 13.65 -1.42 22.97
CA MET A 170 14.76 -0.47 22.96
C MET A 170 14.66 0.46 24.17
N ALA A 171 13.49 1.04 24.43
CA ALA A 171 13.25 1.88 25.60
C ALA A 171 13.49 1.11 26.92
N ALA A 172 13.02 -0.13 27.02
CA ALA A 172 13.28 -0.99 28.17
C ALA A 172 14.77 -1.29 28.35
N SER A 173 15.51 -1.53 27.25
CA SER A 173 16.96 -1.77 27.29
C SER A 173 17.74 -0.54 27.76
N LEU A 174 17.37 0.65 27.31
CA LEU A 174 17.94 1.94 27.73
C LEU A 174 17.63 2.22 29.20
N ALA A 175 16.40 1.98 29.66
CA ALA A 175 16.01 2.13 31.05
C ALA A 175 16.80 1.17 31.96
N ALA A 176 16.95 -0.10 31.56
CA ALA A 176 17.75 -1.08 32.28
C ALA A 176 19.22 -0.62 32.41
N LEU A 177 19.84 -0.17 31.32
CA LEU A 177 21.21 0.36 31.33
C LEU A 177 21.38 1.55 32.29
N LEU A 178 20.42 2.46 32.37
CA LEU A 178 20.45 3.60 33.30
C LEU A 178 20.35 3.17 34.76
N VAL A 179 19.52 2.16 35.06
CA VAL A 179 19.40 1.60 36.42
C VAL A 179 20.67 0.86 36.83
N PHE A 180 21.26 0.06 35.94
CA PHE A 180 22.54 -0.61 36.19
C PHE A 180 23.68 0.39 36.43
N ARG A 181 23.71 1.49 35.68
CA ARG A 181 24.73 2.55 35.85
C ARG A 181 24.66 3.22 37.21
N ARG A 182 23.46 3.46 37.75
CA ARG A 182 23.24 4.04 39.09
C ARG A 182 23.67 3.11 40.22
N LYS A 183 23.50 1.80 40.05
CA LYS A 183 23.85 0.79 41.07
C LYS A 183 25.36 0.62 41.24
N ILE A 184 26.14 0.78 40.17
CA ILE A 184 27.62 0.68 40.21
C ILE A 184 28.25 1.91 40.84
N SER A 185 27.69 3.11 40.64
CA SER A 185 28.18 4.36 41.24
C SER A 185 27.90 4.52 42.74
N GLY A 186 27.09 3.63 43.35
CA GLY A 186 26.72 3.69 44.77
C GLY A 186 27.55 2.78 45.70
N PHE A 187 28.41 1.92 45.18
CA PHE A 187 29.16 0.92 45.96
C PHE A 187 30.56 1.41 46.40
N GLY A 188 30.78 2.73 46.47
CA GLY A 188 32.07 3.35 46.75
C GLY A 188 32.03 4.44 47.83
N ARG A 189 31.18 4.28 48.86
CA ARG A 189 31.19 5.09 50.07
C ARG A 189 30.99 4.22 51.29
#